data_AF-A0A3C0FEN5-F1
#
_entry.id   AF-A0A3C0FEN5-F1
#
_cell.length_a   1.000
_cell.length_b   1.000
_cell.length_c   1.000
_cell.angle_alpha   90.00
_cell.angle_beta   90.00
_cell.angle_gamma   90.00
#
_symmetry.space_group_name_H-M   'P 1'
#
loop_
_entity.id
_entity.type
_entity.pdbx_description
1 polymer ?
#
loop_
_entity_poly.entity_id
_entity_poly.type
_entity_poly.pdbx_seq_one_letter_code
_entity_poly.pdbx_strand_id
1 'polypeptide(L)'
;MEKFDLIEDIAKRTGGDIYIGAAGPVRGGKSTCIRNFMELLVLDNIRDEHQRERARDSLPQAAAGRTIMTVEPKFIPDDGVEITLRDNVTMRVRMVDCTGYIVDGALGFTEDGGPRMVRTPWFEEEIPFEQAAETGTRKVITDHSTIGLVITADGSFGELPRESYVPAETRAINELKALGKPFVVVLNTTQPYARSTLELAGELEVLHDVPVVPVDCKQMTESDIFTGLEQVLYEFPVSDVTVNLPFWLEELDARHWLRARLEQVVDTAVGGVKRLRDIDRAMHQLHASDVSEQVTLASMDMGTGVAIMTMTVEEGLYFEVLGELAGIEIPDHRARFRTVRACVAAKTAYDHVKKGMEDAVNLGYGMVMPRLDEAVFEEPE
;
A
#
# COMPACT_ATOMS: atom_id res chain seq x y z
N MET A 1 -10.46 7.69 -8.27
CA MET A 1 -9.41 7.27 -9.20
C MET A 1 -10.08 6.81 -10.49
N GLU A 2 -9.59 7.19 -11.66
CA GLU A 2 -10.13 6.63 -12.89
C GLU A 2 -9.62 5.18 -13.06
N LYS A 3 -10.42 4.31 -13.70
CA LYS A 3 -10.07 2.90 -13.97
C LYS A 3 -8.70 2.75 -14.64
N PHE A 4 -8.24 3.78 -15.37
CA PHE A 4 -6.99 3.79 -16.12
C PHE A 4 -5.78 4.06 -15.24
N ASP A 5 -5.87 5.04 -14.33
CA ASP A 5 -4.80 5.37 -13.39
C ASP A 5 -4.41 4.14 -12.57
N LEU A 6 -5.43 3.37 -12.13
CA LEU A 6 -5.24 2.12 -11.39
C LEU A 6 -4.35 1.13 -12.14
N ILE A 7 -4.64 0.94 -13.41
CA ILE A 7 -3.97 -0.05 -14.22
C ILE A 7 -2.55 0.40 -14.56
N GLU A 8 -2.36 1.69 -14.80
CA GLU A 8 -1.03 2.27 -14.97
C GLU A 8 -0.17 2.08 -13.72
N ASP A 9 -0.74 2.29 -12.52
CA ASP A 9 -0.04 2.10 -11.25
C ASP A 9 0.32 0.63 -11.02
N ILE A 10 -0.58 -0.31 -11.31
CA ILE A 10 -0.28 -1.75 -11.24
C ILE A 10 0.82 -2.11 -12.23
N ALA A 11 0.76 -1.61 -13.46
CA ALA A 11 1.79 -1.85 -14.47
C ALA A 11 3.15 -1.31 -14.00
N LYS A 12 3.22 -0.11 -13.42
CA LYS A 12 4.45 0.45 -12.84
C LYS A 12 5.02 -0.43 -11.73
N ARG A 13 4.18 -0.90 -10.80
CA ARG A 13 4.59 -1.79 -9.71
C ARG A 13 5.07 -3.16 -10.17
N THR A 14 4.51 -3.67 -11.24
CA THR A 14 4.79 -5.00 -11.76
C THR A 14 5.81 -5.01 -12.89
N GLY A 15 6.34 -3.85 -13.29
CA GLY A 15 7.30 -3.72 -14.38
C GLY A 15 6.69 -3.96 -15.78
N GLY A 16 5.36 -3.78 -15.91
CA GLY A 16 4.60 -3.95 -17.16
C GLY A 16 3.99 -5.34 -17.34
N ASP A 17 4.31 -6.30 -16.46
CA ASP A 17 3.79 -7.67 -16.52
C ASP A 17 2.94 -8.03 -15.29
N ILE A 18 1.63 -8.16 -15.51
CA ILE A 18 0.65 -8.50 -14.47
C ILE A 18 0.43 -10.01 -14.49
N TYR A 19 1.07 -10.71 -13.54
CA TYR A 19 0.89 -12.13 -13.31
C TYR A 19 0.02 -12.37 -12.07
N ILE A 20 -1.19 -12.86 -12.29
CA ILE A 20 -2.17 -13.06 -11.21
C ILE A 20 -2.26 -14.53 -10.85
N GLY A 21 -1.85 -14.89 -9.63
CA GLY A 21 -2.01 -16.23 -9.09
C GLY A 21 -3.34 -16.39 -8.36
N ALA A 22 -4.25 -17.20 -8.89
CA ALA A 22 -5.52 -17.51 -8.25
C ALA A 22 -5.39 -18.76 -7.36
N ALA A 23 -5.59 -18.59 -6.06
CA ALA A 23 -5.49 -19.60 -5.02
C ALA A 23 -6.81 -19.70 -4.22
N GLY A 24 -6.95 -20.73 -3.39
CA GLY A 24 -8.13 -20.90 -2.52
C GLY A 24 -8.79 -22.28 -2.65
N PRO A 25 -9.89 -22.53 -1.93
CA PRO A 25 -10.54 -23.84 -1.86
C PRO A 25 -11.02 -24.36 -3.22
N VAL A 26 -11.00 -25.69 -3.39
CA VAL A 26 -11.75 -26.35 -4.47
C VAL A 26 -13.24 -25.98 -4.34
N ARG A 27 -13.95 -25.84 -5.47
CA ARG A 27 -15.38 -25.45 -5.53
C ARG A 27 -15.71 -24.03 -5.03
N GLY A 28 -14.72 -23.21 -4.64
CA GLY A 28 -14.92 -21.79 -4.32
C GLY A 28 -15.24 -20.88 -5.52
N GLY A 29 -15.22 -21.41 -6.74
CA GLY A 29 -15.49 -20.65 -7.98
C GLY A 29 -14.26 -20.04 -8.65
N LYS A 30 -13.05 -20.53 -8.32
CA LYS A 30 -11.78 -20.09 -8.93
C LYS A 30 -11.84 -19.97 -10.46
N SER A 31 -12.13 -21.07 -11.15
CA SER A 31 -12.13 -21.09 -12.61
C SER A 31 -13.23 -20.20 -13.22
N THR A 32 -14.35 -20.00 -12.52
CA THR A 32 -15.41 -19.05 -12.94
C THR A 32 -14.91 -17.61 -12.87
N CYS A 33 -14.25 -17.25 -11.76
CA CYS A 33 -13.65 -15.94 -11.55
C CYS A 33 -12.57 -15.65 -12.61
N ILE A 34 -11.63 -16.58 -12.82
CA ILE A 34 -10.56 -16.45 -13.82
C ILE A 34 -11.14 -16.28 -15.23
N ARG A 35 -12.13 -17.08 -15.60
CA ARG A 35 -12.75 -16.96 -16.92
C ARG A 35 -13.39 -15.59 -17.12
N ASN A 36 -14.22 -15.15 -16.17
CA ASN A 36 -14.91 -13.87 -16.30
C ASN A 36 -13.92 -12.69 -16.25
N PHE A 37 -12.86 -12.77 -15.45
CA PHE A 37 -11.77 -11.79 -15.46
C PHE A 37 -11.13 -11.68 -16.85
N MET A 38 -10.77 -12.83 -17.44
CA MET A 38 -10.15 -12.88 -18.77
C MET A 38 -11.10 -12.37 -19.85
N GLU A 39 -12.39 -12.73 -19.80
CA GLU A 39 -13.39 -12.29 -20.77
C GLU A 39 -13.62 -10.78 -20.72
N LEU A 40 -13.78 -10.22 -19.52
CA LEU A 40 -14.13 -8.80 -19.34
C LEU A 40 -12.95 -7.85 -19.52
N LEU A 41 -11.75 -8.21 -19.02
CA LEU A 41 -10.60 -7.31 -19.02
C LEU A 41 -9.58 -7.63 -20.10
N VAL A 42 -9.38 -8.90 -20.44
CA VAL A 42 -8.27 -9.31 -21.31
C VAL A 42 -8.73 -9.44 -22.76
N LEU A 43 -9.68 -10.33 -23.07
CA LEU A 43 -10.02 -10.72 -24.44
C LEU A 43 -10.44 -9.54 -25.32
N ASP A 44 -11.26 -8.63 -24.79
CA ASP A 44 -11.76 -7.46 -25.53
C ASP A 44 -10.67 -6.42 -25.82
N ASN A 45 -9.55 -6.48 -25.08
CA ASN A 45 -8.43 -5.55 -25.20
C ASN A 45 -7.21 -6.15 -25.95
N ILE A 46 -7.34 -7.37 -26.48
CA ILE A 46 -6.33 -7.98 -27.38
C ILE A 46 -6.52 -7.44 -28.80
N ARG A 47 -5.49 -6.81 -29.36
CA ARG A 47 -5.51 -6.28 -30.73
C ARG A 47 -5.37 -7.36 -31.81
N ASP A 48 -4.61 -8.41 -31.54
CA ASP A 48 -4.34 -9.51 -32.47
C ASP A 48 -5.44 -10.59 -32.36
N GLU A 49 -6.23 -10.76 -33.41
CA GLU A 49 -7.33 -11.73 -33.47
C GLU A 49 -6.87 -13.18 -33.21
N HIS A 50 -5.71 -13.57 -33.75
CA HIS A 50 -5.19 -14.93 -33.55
C HIS A 50 -4.74 -15.14 -32.11
N GLN A 51 -4.19 -14.12 -31.45
CA GLN A 51 -3.88 -14.18 -30.02
C GLN A 51 -5.16 -14.24 -29.19
N ARG A 52 -6.20 -13.51 -29.59
CA ARG A 52 -7.49 -13.52 -28.91
C ARG A 52 -8.17 -14.89 -28.98
N GLU A 53 -8.19 -15.52 -30.14
CA GLU A 53 -8.70 -16.88 -30.31
C GLU A 53 -7.93 -17.89 -29.44
N ARG A 54 -6.58 -17.84 -29.47
CA ARG A 54 -5.75 -18.71 -28.61
C ARG A 54 -6.01 -18.49 -27.12
N ALA A 55 -6.11 -17.23 -26.68
CA ALA A 55 -6.41 -16.90 -25.29
C ALA A 55 -7.80 -17.41 -24.88
N ARG A 56 -8.79 -17.30 -25.77
CA ARG A 56 -10.14 -17.82 -25.55
C ARG A 56 -10.17 -19.35 -25.42
N ASP A 57 -9.41 -20.05 -26.26
CA ASP A 57 -9.30 -21.51 -26.21
C ASP A 57 -8.56 -22.00 -24.95
N SER A 58 -7.69 -21.16 -24.37
CA SER A 58 -6.96 -21.47 -23.14
C SER A 58 -7.83 -21.36 -21.87
N LEU A 59 -9.00 -20.71 -21.94
CA LEU A 59 -9.86 -20.48 -20.78
C LEU A 59 -10.28 -21.80 -20.11
N PRO A 60 -10.42 -21.80 -18.78
CA PRO A 60 -10.86 -22.98 -18.08
C PRO A 60 -12.36 -23.23 -18.36
N GLN A 61 -12.71 -24.48 -18.65
CA GLN A 61 -14.11 -24.87 -18.69
C GLN A 61 -14.66 -24.91 -17.27
N ALA A 62 -15.70 -24.12 -16.98
CA ALA A 62 -16.40 -24.23 -15.70
C ALA A 62 -17.12 -25.58 -15.63
N ALA A 63 -16.55 -26.53 -14.87
CA ALA A 63 -17.17 -27.81 -14.64
C ALA A 63 -18.29 -27.68 -13.60
N ALA A 64 -19.53 -27.97 -13.99
CA ALA A 64 -20.69 -28.08 -13.09
C ALA A 64 -20.80 -29.46 -12.41
N GLY A 65 -19.68 -30.18 -12.21
CA GLY A 65 -19.63 -31.57 -11.74
C GLY A 65 -18.91 -31.74 -10.39
N ARG A 66 -19.24 -32.81 -9.64
CA ARG A 66 -18.64 -33.15 -8.33
C ARG A 66 -17.15 -33.53 -8.41
N THR A 67 -16.65 -33.89 -9.59
CA THR A 67 -15.28 -34.39 -9.81
C THR A 67 -14.29 -33.27 -10.08
N ILE A 68 -13.15 -33.28 -9.38
CA ILE A 68 -12.03 -32.35 -9.58
C ILE A 68 -11.30 -32.71 -10.87
N MET A 69 -11.25 -31.75 -11.80
CA MET A 69 -10.57 -31.92 -13.09
C MET A 69 -9.14 -31.35 -13.11
N THR A 70 -8.85 -30.33 -12.30
CA THR A 70 -7.58 -29.60 -12.32
C THR A 70 -6.55 -30.27 -11.42
N VAL A 71 -5.59 -30.97 -12.02
CA VAL A 71 -4.50 -31.70 -11.32
C VAL A 71 -3.18 -30.92 -11.36
N GLU A 72 -3.04 -30.00 -12.32
CA GLU A 72 -1.82 -29.21 -12.53
C GLU A 72 -2.17 -27.72 -12.66
N PRO A 73 -1.30 -26.80 -12.18
CA PRO A 73 -1.49 -25.37 -12.37
C PRO A 73 -1.56 -25.03 -13.87
N LYS A 74 -2.60 -24.31 -14.29
CA LYS A 74 -2.78 -23.91 -15.68
C LYS A 74 -2.52 -22.42 -15.84
N PHE A 75 -1.58 -22.09 -16.72
CA PHE A 75 -1.37 -20.72 -17.16
C PHE A 75 -2.41 -20.34 -18.21
N ILE A 76 -3.06 -19.20 -18.03
CA ILE A 76 -4.16 -18.72 -18.86
C ILE A 76 -3.89 -17.23 -19.14
N PRO A 77 -3.42 -16.87 -20.34
CA PRO A 77 -3.05 -17.71 -21.46
C PRO A 77 -1.70 -18.42 -21.25
N ASP A 78 -1.35 -19.37 -22.14
CA ASP A 78 -0.07 -20.10 -22.08
C ASP A 78 1.13 -19.14 -22.07
N ASP A 79 1.07 -18.06 -22.83
CA ASP A 79 2.00 -16.93 -22.79
C ASP A 79 1.29 -15.66 -22.29
N GLY A 80 2.03 -14.77 -21.62
CA GLY A 80 1.48 -13.47 -21.24
C GLY A 80 1.11 -12.66 -22.48
N VAL A 81 -0.16 -12.28 -22.59
CA VAL A 81 -0.71 -11.57 -23.75
C VAL A 81 -0.71 -10.08 -23.49
N GLU A 82 -0.25 -9.31 -24.48
CA GLU A 82 -0.28 -7.86 -24.45
C GLU A 82 -1.71 -7.36 -24.69
N ILE A 83 -2.22 -6.55 -23.77
CA ILE A 83 -3.46 -5.82 -23.93
C ILE A 83 -3.17 -4.33 -24.03
N THR A 84 -3.96 -3.62 -24.84
CA THR A 84 -3.90 -2.17 -24.89
C THR A 84 -5.23 -1.56 -24.49
N LEU A 85 -5.22 -0.82 -23.39
CA LEU A 85 -6.40 -0.10 -22.92
C LEU A 85 -6.41 1.31 -23.51
N ARG A 86 -7.47 1.63 -24.29
CA ARG A 86 -7.73 2.94 -24.94
C ARG A 86 -6.46 3.67 -25.42
N ASP A 87 -5.63 2.91 -26.14
CA ASP A 87 -4.48 3.36 -26.93
C ASP A 87 -3.23 3.92 -26.22
N ASN A 88 -3.20 4.02 -24.87
CA ASN A 88 -2.04 4.60 -24.16
C ASN A 88 -1.39 3.71 -23.10
N VAL A 89 -2.08 2.70 -22.56
CA VAL A 89 -1.51 1.81 -21.53
C VAL A 89 -1.39 0.40 -22.09
N THR A 90 -0.15 -0.08 -22.22
CA THR A 90 0.18 -1.43 -22.65
C THR A 90 0.72 -2.24 -21.48
N MET A 91 0.19 -3.43 -21.26
CA MET A 91 0.72 -4.39 -20.28
C MET A 91 0.55 -5.81 -20.79
N ARG A 92 1.31 -6.73 -20.20
CA ARG A 92 1.12 -8.16 -20.43
C ARG A 92 0.39 -8.77 -19.25
N VAL A 93 -0.70 -9.47 -19.53
CA VAL A 93 -1.51 -10.14 -18.50
C VAL A 93 -1.39 -11.64 -18.65
N ARG A 94 -1.21 -12.33 -17.52
CA ARG A 94 -1.28 -13.78 -17.44
C ARG A 94 -1.83 -14.21 -16.08
N MET A 95 -2.78 -15.13 -16.09
CA MET A 95 -3.32 -15.71 -14.87
C MET A 95 -2.81 -17.13 -14.67
N VAL A 96 -2.75 -17.56 -13.42
CA VAL A 96 -2.48 -18.95 -13.04
C VAL A 96 -3.66 -19.46 -12.22
N ASP A 97 -4.34 -20.49 -12.73
CA ASP A 97 -5.27 -21.27 -11.92
C ASP A 97 -4.48 -22.29 -11.11
N CYS A 98 -4.28 -22.03 -9.82
CA CYS A 98 -3.60 -22.96 -8.92
C CYS A 98 -4.54 -24.10 -8.51
N THR A 99 -3.99 -25.28 -8.27
CA THR A 99 -4.79 -26.40 -7.79
C THR A 99 -5.38 -26.03 -6.42
N GLY A 100 -6.69 -26.20 -6.28
CA GLY A 100 -7.38 -25.72 -5.09
C GLY A 100 -6.97 -26.45 -3.83
N TYR A 101 -6.91 -25.72 -2.70
CA TYR A 101 -6.75 -26.33 -1.39
C TYR A 101 -7.97 -27.21 -1.08
N ILE A 102 -7.68 -28.39 -0.53
CA ILE A 102 -8.68 -29.42 -0.27
C ILE A 102 -9.65 -28.95 0.81
N VAL A 103 -10.93 -29.23 0.61
CA VAL A 103 -12.01 -28.95 1.55
C VAL A 103 -12.75 -30.24 1.90
N ASP A 104 -13.12 -30.40 3.17
CA ASP A 104 -13.87 -31.57 3.64
C ASP A 104 -15.22 -31.66 2.90
N GLY A 105 -15.46 -32.80 2.24
CA GLY A 105 -16.67 -33.07 1.46
C GLY A 105 -16.51 -33.00 -0.06
N ALA A 106 -15.34 -32.63 -0.60
CA ALA A 106 -15.06 -32.73 -2.03
C ALA A 106 -14.79 -34.20 -2.45
N LEU A 107 -15.53 -34.70 -3.44
CA LEU A 107 -15.38 -36.07 -3.96
C LEU A 107 -14.40 -36.12 -5.14
N GLY A 108 -13.47 -37.09 -5.12
CA GLY A 108 -12.51 -37.32 -6.23
C GLY A 108 -11.08 -37.69 -5.82
N PHE A 109 -10.80 -37.86 -4.52
CA PHE A 109 -9.46 -38.10 -3.98
C PHE A 109 -9.17 -39.53 -3.55
N THR A 110 -10.20 -40.34 -3.34
CA THR A 110 -10.08 -41.75 -3.00
C THR A 110 -10.49 -42.59 -4.20
N GLU A 111 -9.56 -43.41 -4.69
CA GLU A 111 -9.79 -44.45 -5.68
C GLU A 111 -9.43 -45.78 -5.00
N ASP A 112 -10.35 -46.75 -5.01
CA ASP A 112 -10.18 -48.08 -4.40
C ASP A 112 -9.70 -48.11 -2.93
N GLY A 113 -10.11 -47.12 -2.12
CA GLY A 113 -9.81 -47.10 -0.68
C GLY A 113 -8.42 -46.57 -0.30
N GLY A 114 -7.68 -46.01 -1.26
CA GLY A 114 -6.40 -45.32 -1.05
C GLY A 114 -6.38 -43.91 -1.67
N PRO A 115 -5.39 -43.07 -1.33
CA PRO A 115 -5.20 -41.77 -1.96
C PRO A 115 -4.89 -41.95 -3.45
N ARG A 116 -5.59 -41.20 -4.32
CA ARG A 116 -5.34 -41.18 -5.76
C ARG A 116 -3.89 -40.74 -6.03
N MET A 117 -3.15 -41.55 -6.77
CA MET A 117 -1.75 -41.26 -7.13
C MET A 117 -1.69 -40.55 -8.48
N VAL A 118 -0.80 -39.58 -8.62
CA VAL A 118 -0.60 -38.85 -9.89
C VAL A 118 0.88 -38.69 -10.18
N ARG A 119 1.21 -38.71 -11.47
CA ARG A 119 2.54 -38.38 -11.96
C ARG A 119 2.58 -36.89 -12.29
N THR A 120 3.58 -36.18 -11.79
CA THR A 120 3.75 -34.74 -12.04
C THR A 120 5.13 -34.48 -12.66
N PRO A 121 5.33 -33.38 -13.40
CA PRO A 121 6.66 -33.01 -13.91
C PRO A 121 7.65 -32.60 -12.79
N TRP A 122 7.20 -32.49 -11.54
CA TRP A 122 8.00 -32.03 -10.40
C TRP A 122 8.69 -33.16 -9.63
N PHE A 123 8.26 -34.41 -9.82
CA PHE A 123 8.76 -35.58 -9.12
C PHE A 123 8.92 -36.76 -10.08
N GLU A 124 9.98 -37.56 -9.92
CA GLU A 124 10.23 -38.73 -10.76
C GLU A 124 9.27 -39.90 -10.46
N GLU A 125 8.79 -39.98 -9.21
CA GLU A 125 7.89 -41.01 -8.71
C GLU A 125 6.43 -40.50 -8.65
N GLU A 126 5.47 -41.42 -8.75
CA GLU A 126 4.06 -41.10 -8.51
C GLU A 126 3.86 -40.69 -7.05
N ILE A 127 3.23 -39.53 -6.84
CA ILE A 127 2.98 -38.98 -5.52
C ILE A 127 1.47 -38.87 -5.27
N PRO A 128 1.02 -38.85 -4.00
CA PRO A 128 -0.38 -38.63 -3.68
C PRO A 128 -0.89 -37.32 -4.30
N PHE A 129 -2.11 -37.34 -4.82
CA PHE A 129 -2.77 -36.19 -5.46
C PHE A 129 -2.71 -34.91 -4.61
N GLU A 130 -2.93 -35.04 -3.30
CA GLU A 130 -2.88 -33.93 -2.35
C GLU A 130 -1.49 -33.27 -2.32
N GLN A 131 -0.43 -34.08 -2.27
CA GLN A 131 0.95 -33.59 -2.23
C GLN A 131 1.38 -32.96 -3.57
N ALA A 132 0.92 -33.51 -4.69
CA ALA A 132 1.14 -32.98 -6.03
C ALA A 132 0.52 -31.60 -6.21
N ALA A 133 -0.76 -31.47 -5.82
CA ALA A 133 -1.49 -30.22 -5.89
C ALA A 133 -0.81 -29.14 -5.03
N GLU A 134 -0.46 -29.49 -3.79
CA GLU A 134 0.18 -28.55 -2.86
C GLU A 134 1.56 -28.08 -3.36
N THR A 135 2.41 -29.00 -3.80
CA THR A 135 3.77 -28.64 -4.23
C THR A 135 3.76 -27.81 -5.52
N GLY A 136 2.88 -28.13 -6.46
CA GLY A 136 2.73 -27.39 -7.71
C GLY A 136 2.21 -25.96 -7.47
N THR A 137 1.17 -25.81 -6.65
CA THR A 137 0.60 -24.50 -6.29
C THR A 137 1.62 -23.63 -5.58
N ARG A 138 2.36 -24.16 -4.61
CA ARG A 138 3.39 -23.42 -3.89
C ARG A 138 4.48 -22.89 -4.83
N LYS A 139 5.01 -23.73 -5.72
CA LYS A 139 6.06 -23.30 -6.67
C LYS A 139 5.57 -22.23 -7.63
N VAL A 140 4.38 -22.39 -8.20
CA VAL A 140 3.89 -21.42 -9.20
C VAL A 140 3.51 -20.08 -8.56
N ILE A 141 2.90 -20.10 -7.37
CA ILE A 141 2.63 -18.88 -6.60
C ILE A 141 3.95 -18.25 -6.14
N THR A 142 4.99 -19.01 -5.81
CA THR A 142 6.29 -18.44 -5.37
C THR A 142 7.04 -17.82 -6.55
N ASP A 143 7.11 -18.51 -7.68
CA ASP A 143 8.08 -18.19 -8.75
C ASP A 143 7.47 -17.34 -9.89
N HIS A 144 6.14 -17.30 -10.03
CA HIS A 144 5.52 -16.80 -11.27
C HIS A 144 4.32 -15.85 -11.12
N SER A 145 3.90 -15.49 -9.91
CA SER A 145 2.85 -14.46 -9.70
C SER A 145 3.43 -13.15 -9.15
N THR A 146 2.98 -12.02 -9.66
CA THR A 146 3.25 -10.68 -9.10
C THR A 146 2.16 -10.29 -8.09
N ILE A 147 0.93 -10.77 -8.30
CA ILE A 147 -0.25 -10.51 -7.46
C ILE A 147 -0.96 -11.83 -7.13
N GLY A 148 -1.49 -11.95 -5.91
CA GLY A 148 -2.34 -13.07 -5.49
C GLY A 148 -3.84 -12.72 -5.47
N LEU A 149 -4.69 -13.69 -5.82
CA LEU A 149 -6.12 -13.68 -5.57
C LEU A 149 -6.50 -14.92 -4.77
N VAL A 150 -7.06 -14.75 -3.58
CA VAL A 150 -7.63 -15.87 -2.82
C VAL A 150 -9.12 -15.90 -3.05
N ILE A 151 -9.62 -16.90 -3.76
CA ILE A 151 -11.05 -17.02 -4.08
C ILE A 151 -11.67 -18.04 -3.13
N THR A 152 -12.55 -17.55 -2.27
CA THR A 152 -13.30 -18.33 -1.29
C THR A 152 -14.80 -18.18 -1.52
N ALA A 153 -15.63 -18.87 -0.73
CA ALA A 153 -17.08 -18.84 -0.87
C ALA A 153 -17.79 -18.68 0.48
N ASP A 154 -18.94 -17.99 0.43
CA ASP A 154 -19.84 -17.78 1.58
C ASP A 154 -20.83 -18.93 1.81
N GLY A 155 -20.84 -19.94 0.93
CA GLY A 155 -21.80 -21.05 0.97
C GLY A 155 -23.18 -20.74 0.36
N SER A 156 -23.37 -19.57 -0.25
CA SER A 156 -24.64 -19.20 -0.91
C SER A 156 -24.88 -19.92 -2.25
N PHE A 157 -23.86 -20.59 -2.78
CA PHE A 157 -23.94 -21.38 -4.01
C PHE A 157 -23.19 -22.70 -3.87
N GLY A 158 -23.54 -23.66 -4.73
CA GLY A 158 -23.00 -25.01 -4.68
C GLY A 158 -23.65 -25.86 -3.60
N GLU A 159 -22.93 -26.88 -3.13
CA GLU A 159 -23.43 -27.89 -2.19
C GLU A 159 -22.70 -27.87 -0.84
N LEU A 160 -21.61 -27.11 -0.73
CA LEU A 160 -20.77 -27.07 0.46
C LEU A 160 -21.14 -25.85 1.30
N PRO A 161 -21.32 -26.02 2.62
CA PRO A 161 -21.58 -24.92 3.52
C PRO A 161 -20.30 -24.10 3.78
N ARG A 162 -20.44 -22.90 4.35
CA ARG A 162 -19.32 -21.97 4.59
C ARG A 162 -18.17 -22.61 5.36
N GLU A 163 -18.51 -23.39 6.39
CA GLU A 163 -17.57 -24.01 7.32
C GLU A 163 -16.58 -24.93 6.62
N SER A 164 -16.99 -25.56 5.51
CA SER A 164 -16.10 -26.41 4.70
C SER A 164 -14.97 -25.62 4.04
N TYR A 165 -15.14 -24.32 3.77
CA TYR A 165 -14.15 -23.50 3.08
C TYR A 165 -13.12 -22.85 4.01
N VAL A 166 -13.47 -22.63 5.28
CA VAL A 166 -12.66 -21.88 6.26
C VAL A 166 -11.24 -22.45 6.44
N PRO A 167 -11.03 -23.78 6.58
CA PRO A 167 -9.67 -24.32 6.77
C PRO A 167 -8.76 -24.07 5.55
N ALA A 168 -9.31 -24.31 4.36
CA ALA A 168 -8.60 -24.13 3.10
C ALA A 168 -8.31 -22.66 2.78
N GLU A 169 -9.26 -21.78 3.07
CA GLU A 169 -9.09 -20.32 2.99
C GLU A 169 -7.98 -19.83 3.90
N THR A 170 -8.05 -20.19 5.19
CA THR A 170 -7.05 -19.79 6.18
C THR A 170 -5.65 -20.22 5.78
N ARG A 171 -5.52 -21.45 5.24
CA ARG A 171 -4.25 -21.97 4.74
C ARG A 171 -3.72 -21.17 3.55
N ALA A 172 -4.56 -20.92 2.55
CA ALA A 172 -4.19 -20.15 1.35
C ALA A 172 -3.70 -18.74 1.71
N ILE A 173 -4.42 -18.05 2.59
CA ILE A 173 -4.08 -16.71 3.08
C ILE A 173 -2.73 -16.73 3.80
N ASN A 174 -2.51 -17.68 4.71
CA ASN A 174 -1.28 -17.76 5.48
C ASN A 174 -0.06 -18.07 4.60
N GLU A 175 -0.24 -18.87 3.54
CA GLU A 175 0.83 -19.16 2.59
C GLU A 175 1.22 -17.91 1.79
N LEU A 176 0.25 -17.16 1.26
CA LEU A 176 0.52 -15.92 0.54
C LEU A 176 1.17 -14.86 1.43
N LYS A 177 0.73 -14.76 2.70
CA LYS A 177 1.38 -13.91 3.70
C LYS A 177 2.84 -14.30 3.94
N ALA A 178 3.13 -15.59 4.06
CA ALA A 178 4.49 -16.08 4.25
C ALA A 178 5.39 -15.79 3.05
N LEU A 179 4.82 -15.71 1.84
CA LEU A 179 5.52 -15.32 0.62
C LEU A 179 5.71 -13.80 0.48
N GLY A 180 5.02 -12.99 1.28
CA GLY A 180 5.11 -11.52 1.24
C GLY A 180 4.58 -10.90 -0.05
N LYS A 181 3.74 -11.63 -0.81
CA LYS A 181 3.15 -11.12 -2.05
C LYS A 181 1.87 -10.33 -1.76
N PRO A 182 1.58 -9.24 -2.49
CA PRO A 182 0.31 -8.53 -2.35
C PRO A 182 -0.84 -9.39 -2.86
N PHE A 183 -1.92 -9.50 -2.10
CA PHE A 183 -3.09 -10.27 -2.49
C PHE A 183 -4.39 -9.74 -1.89
N VAL A 184 -5.51 -10.05 -2.55
CA VAL A 184 -6.86 -9.76 -2.06
C VAL A 184 -7.65 -11.05 -1.94
N VAL A 185 -8.57 -11.10 -0.98
CA VAL A 185 -9.53 -12.19 -0.85
C VAL A 185 -10.81 -11.83 -1.61
N VAL A 186 -11.22 -12.66 -2.55
CA VAL A 186 -12.50 -12.56 -3.24
C VAL A 186 -13.47 -13.52 -2.56
N LEU A 187 -14.43 -12.95 -1.81
CA LEU A 187 -15.52 -13.70 -1.20
C LEU A 187 -16.62 -13.89 -2.24
N ASN A 188 -16.60 -15.04 -2.91
CA ASN A 188 -17.61 -15.38 -3.90
C ASN A 188 -18.96 -15.61 -3.23
N THR A 189 -20.02 -15.01 -3.77
CA THR A 189 -21.39 -15.09 -3.25
C THR A 189 -22.42 -14.80 -4.35
N THR A 190 -23.65 -15.28 -4.19
CA THR A 190 -24.78 -14.85 -5.04
C THR A 190 -25.38 -13.52 -4.62
N GLN A 191 -24.99 -12.98 -3.44
CA GLN A 191 -25.55 -11.76 -2.86
C GLN A 191 -24.43 -10.86 -2.29
N PRO A 192 -23.62 -10.22 -3.15
CA PRO A 192 -22.47 -9.40 -2.72
C PRO A 192 -22.87 -8.20 -1.84
N TYR A 193 -24.06 -7.64 -2.05
CA TYR A 193 -24.55 -6.47 -1.31
C TYR A 193 -25.45 -6.81 -0.11
N ALA A 194 -25.64 -8.11 0.19
CA ALA A 194 -26.43 -8.49 1.36
C ALA A 194 -25.67 -8.12 2.64
N ARG A 195 -26.41 -7.64 3.64
CA ARG A 195 -25.84 -7.23 4.93
C ARG A 195 -25.00 -8.34 5.58
N SER A 196 -25.49 -9.57 5.56
CA SER A 196 -24.77 -10.73 6.11
C SER A 196 -23.44 -11.00 5.41
N THR A 197 -23.37 -10.77 4.11
CA THR A 197 -22.14 -10.93 3.32
C THR A 197 -21.12 -9.85 3.66
N LEU A 198 -21.56 -8.60 3.78
CA LEU A 198 -20.70 -7.49 4.17
C LEU A 198 -20.18 -7.63 5.60
N GLU A 199 -21.02 -8.13 6.52
CA GLU A 199 -20.61 -8.46 7.89
C GLU A 199 -19.55 -9.58 7.88
N LEU A 200 -19.77 -10.65 7.12
CA LEU A 200 -18.79 -11.74 6.96
C LEU A 200 -17.46 -11.24 6.34
N ALA A 201 -17.53 -10.37 5.33
CA ALA A 201 -16.34 -9.78 4.72
C ALA A 201 -15.54 -8.99 5.75
N GLY A 202 -16.18 -8.10 6.52
CA GLY A 202 -15.51 -7.33 7.58
C GLY A 202 -14.93 -8.22 8.68
N GLU A 203 -15.60 -9.30 9.06
CA GLU A 203 -15.06 -10.28 10.01
C GLU A 203 -13.78 -10.93 9.48
N LEU A 204 -13.76 -11.32 8.20
CA LEU A 204 -12.58 -11.91 7.55
C LEU A 204 -11.45 -10.90 7.37
N GLU A 205 -11.77 -9.63 7.07
CA GLU A 205 -10.77 -8.56 6.99
C GLU A 205 -10.04 -8.37 8.31
N VAL A 206 -10.78 -8.35 9.42
CA VAL A 206 -10.20 -8.21 10.77
C VAL A 206 -9.44 -9.46 11.18
N LEU A 207 -10.01 -10.65 10.93
CA LEU A 207 -9.40 -11.93 11.31
C LEU A 207 -8.08 -12.18 10.57
N HIS A 208 -8.08 -11.91 9.27
CA HIS A 208 -6.95 -12.20 8.40
C HIS A 208 -6.12 -10.97 8.06
N ASP A 209 -6.43 -9.77 8.53
CA ASP A 209 -5.64 -8.56 8.28
C ASP A 209 -5.34 -8.34 6.78
N VAL A 210 -6.32 -8.59 5.91
CA VAL A 210 -6.25 -8.50 4.44
C VAL A 210 -7.58 -8.04 3.87
N PRO A 211 -7.62 -7.31 2.74
CA PRO A 211 -8.87 -6.85 2.14
C PRO A 211 -9.70 -8.02 1.62
N VAL A 212 -11.02 -7.93 1.82
CA VAL A 212 -11.99 -8.95 1.39
C VAL A 212 -13.07 -8.28 0.54
N VAL A 213 -13.15 -8.67 -0.73
CA VAL A 213 -14.12 -8.11 -1.68
C VAL A 213 -15.20 -9.14 -1.96
N PRO A 214 -16.47 -8.88 -1.57
CA PRO A 214 -17.59 -9.71 -1.95
C PRO A 214 -17.94 -9.54 -3.43
N VAL A 215 -17.97 -10.64 -4.19
CA VAL A 215 -18.27 -10.59 -5.63
C VAL A 215 -19.14 -11.77 -6.01
N ASP A 216 -20.13 -11.56 -6.89
CA ASP A 216 -20.74 -12.67 -7.63
C ASP A 216 -19.85 -13.02 -8.81
N CYS A 217 -19.02 -14.05 -8.65
CA CYS A 217 -18.10 -14.46 -9.71
C CYS A 217 -18.84 -14.89 -10.98
N LYS A 218 -20.12 -15.28 -10.93
CA LYS A 218 -20.92 -15.66 -12.11
C LYS A 218 -21.47 -14.43 -12.83
N GLN A 219 -21.88 -13.41 -12.10
CA GLN A 219 -22.39 -12.13 -12.62
C GLN A 219 -21.36 -11.00 -12.46
N MET A 220 -20.08 -11.34 -12.55
CA MET A 220 -18.99 -10.39 -12.37
C MET A 220 -19.06 -9.28 -13.43
N THR A 221 -18.82 -8.06 -13.00
CA THR A 221 -18.71 -6.89 -13.87
C THR A 221 -17.27 -6.39 -13.92
N GLU A 222 -16.94 -5.56 -14.91
CA GLU A 222 -15.64 -4.88 -14.92
C GLU A 222 -15.39 -4.09 -13.63
N SER A 223 -16.43 -3.46 -13.07
CA SER A 223 -16.27 -2.66 -11.85
C SER A 223 -15.74 -3.49 -10.69
N ASP A 224 -16.21 -4.73 -10.55
CA ASP A 224 -15.77 -5.64 -9.49
C ASP A 224 -14.28 -5.99 -9.64
N ILE A 225 -13.82 -6.15 -10.89
CA ILE A 225 -12.40 -6.40 -11.21
C ILE A 225 -11.56 -5.18 -10.81
N PHE A 226 -11.97 -3.97 -11.21
CA PHE A 226 -11.24 -2.75 -10.86
C PHE A 226 -11.20 -2.54 -9.34
N THR A 227 -12.29 -2.80 -8.62
CA THR A 227 -12.31 -2.74 -7.15
C THR A 227 -11.35 -3.76 -6.53
N GLY A 228 -11.31 -5.00 -7.04
CA GLY A 228 -10.35 -6.00 -6.57
C GLY A 228 -8.89 -5.58 -6.81
N LEU A 229 -8.59 -5.05 -8.00
CA LEU A 229 -7.27 -4.56 -8.37
C LEU A 229 -6.84 -3.33 -7.54
N GLU A 230 -7.78 -2.45 -7.20
CA GLU A 230 -7.56 -1.32 -6.29
C GLU A 230 -7.17 -1.79 -4.90
N GLN A 231 -7.89 -2.77 -4.35
CA GLN A 231 -7.53 -3.36 -3.04
C GLN A 231 -6.16 -4.04 -3.07
N VAL A 232 -5.79 -4.67 -4.20
CA VAL A 232 -4.44 -5.21 -4.38
C VAL A 232 -3.39 -4.11 -4.35
N LEU A 233 -3.62 -2.95 -4.97
CA LEU A 233 -2.67 -1.83 -4.93
C LEU A 233 -2.34 -1.42 -3.50
N TYR A 234 -3.35 -1.34 -2.64
CA TYR A 234 -3.16 -0.99 -1.23
C TYR A 234 -2.34 -2.02 -0.43
N GLU A 235 -2.23 -3.25 -0.92
CA GLU A 235 -1.41 -4.33 -0.33
C GLU A 235 0.04 -4.33 -0.82
N PHE A 236 0.40 -3.52 -1.83
CA PHE A 236 1.80 -3.41 -2.23
C PHE A 236 2.66 -2.81 -1.10
N PRO A 237 3.91 -3.29 -0.96
CA PRO A 237 4.82 -2.76 0.03
C PRO A 237 5.13 -1.28 -0.25
N VAL A 238 5.19 -0.48 0.81
CA VAL A 238 5.59 0.93 0.68
C VAL A 238 7.09 0.99 0.42
N SER A 239 7.49 1.81 -0.55
CA SER A 239 8.89 2.01 -0.90
C SER A 239 9.50 3.10 -0.02
N ASP A 240 8.84 4.26 0.04
CA ASP A 240 9.30 5.40 0.82
C ASP A 240 8.14 6.12 1.50
N VAL A 241 8.33 6.46 2.77
CA VAL A 241 7.41 7.31 3.54
C VAL A 241 8.18 8.57 3.95
N THR A 242 7.75 9.71 3.43
CA THR A 242 8.31 11.02 3.78
C THR A 242 7.34 11.76 4.68
N VAL A 243 7.84 12.25 5.82
CA VAL A 243 7.07 13.12 6.72
C VAL A 243 7.69 14.51 6.70
N ASN A 244 6.99 15.45 6.10
CA ASN A 244 7.39 16.86 6.09
C ASN A 244 7.06 17.47 7.44
N LEU A 245 8.08 18.02 8.08
CA LEU A 245 7.98 18.78 9.32
C LEU A 245 8.04 20.29 9.04
N PRO A 246 7.56 21.14 9.96
CA PRO A 246 7.70 22.58 9.82
C PRO A 246 9.17 23.02 9.70
N PHE A 247 9.48 23.83 8.69
CA PHE A 247 10.85 24.26 8.36
C PHE A 247 11.63 24.87 9.54
N TRP A 248 10.96 25.56 10.46
CA TRP A 248 11.65 26.20 11.59
C TRP A 248 12.29 25.19 12.56
N LEU A 249 11.86 23.93 12.54
CA LEU A 249 12.49 22.88 13.34
C LEU A 249 13.89 22.52 12.84
N GLU A 250 14.19 22.78 11.56
CA GLU A 250 15.52 22.54 10.99
C GLU A 250 16.58 23.46 11.61
N GLU A 251 16.17 24.62 12.13
CA GLU A 251 17.03 25.58 12.84
C GLU A 251 17.37 25.12 14.27
N LEU A 252 16.72 24.07 14.78
CA LEU A 252 17.00 23.53 16.11
C LEU A 252 18.19 22.57 16.08
N ASP A 253 19.02 22.64 17.12
CA ASP A 253 20.09 21.68 17.36
C ASP A 253 19.51 20.25 17.38
N ALA A 254 20.27 19.27 16.87
CA ALA A 254 19.84 17.87 16.85
C ALA A 254 19.53 17.31 18.25
N ARG A 255 20.09 17.89 19.31
CA ARG A 255 19.84 17.51 20.71
C ARG A 255 18.66 18.23 21.35
N HIS A 256 18.00 19.13 20.62
CA HIS A 256 16.84 19.85 21.13
C HIS A 256 15.71 18.86 21.46
N TRP A 257 15.10 19.02 22.64
CA TRP A 257 14.12 18.06 23.17
C TRP A 257 12.92 17.87 22.22
N LEU A 258 12.41 18.96 21.64
CA LEU A 258 11.27 18.91 20.72
C LEU A 258 11.60 18.14 19.44
N ARG A 259 12.81 18.35 18.89
CA ARG A 259 13.26 17.64 17.69
C ARG A 259 13.40 16.15 17.94
N ALA A 260 14.08 15.76 19.03
CA ALA A 260 14.22 14.37 19.43
C ALA A 260 12.85 13.70 19.67
N ARG A 261 11.90 14.42 20.25
CA ARG A 261 10.53 13.94 20.49
C ARG A 261 9.78 13.72 19.17
N LEU A 262 9.85 14.66 18.23
CA LEU A 262 9.22 14.54 16.92
C LEU A 262 9.81 13.40 16.10
N GLU A 263 11.14 13.28 16.07
CA GLU A 263 11.84 12.17 15.42
C GLU A 263 11.37 10.82 15.99
N GLN A 264 11.26 10.69 17.32
CA GLN A 264 10.76 9.47 17.97
C GLN A 264 9.30 9.15 17.59
N VAL A 265 8.43 10.16 17.54
CA VAL A 265 7.02 10.00 17.15
C VAL A 265 6.91 9.54 15.69
N VAL A 266 7.70 10.16 14.80
CA VAL A 266 7.76 9.79 13.38
C VAL A 266 8.31 8.37 13.20
N ASP A 267 9.42 8.02 13.83
CA ASP A 267 10.02 6.68 13.74
C ASP A 267 9.06 5.59 14.21
N THR A 268 8.32 5.86 15.30
CA THR A 268 7.34 4.92 15.83
C THR A 268 6.18 4.71 14.85
N ALA A 269 5.67 5.78 14.26
CA ALA A 269 4.56 5.71 13.31
C ALA A 269 4.98 5.04 11.99
N VAL A 270 6.11 5.46 11.41
CA VAL A 270 6.63 4.96 10.14
C VAL A 270 7.15 3.52 10.26
N GLY A 271 7.76 3.15 11.39
CA GLY A 271 8.22 1.77 11.63
C GLY A 271 7.10 0.72 11.60
N GLY A 272 5.85 1.14 11.76
CA GLY A 272 4.67 0.29 11.64
C GLY A 272 4.11 0.14 10.23
N VAL A 273 4.60 0.91 9.25
CA VAL A 273 4.10 0.94 7.87
C VAL A 273 4.83 -0.10 7.04
N LYS A 274 4.10 -1.09 6.53
CA LYS A 274 4.64 -2.08 5.59
C LYS A 274 3.97 -1.99 4.23
N ARG A 275 2.68 -1.69 4.22
CA ARG A 275 1.80 -1.65 3.03
C ARG A 275 1.17 -0.27 2.89
N LEU A 276 0.73 0.09 1.68
CA LEU A 276 0.14 1.41 1.42
C LEU A 276 -1.08 1.68 2.30
N ARG A 277 -1.90 0.66 2.59
CA ARG A 277 -3.02 0.78 3.54
C ARG A 277 -2.61 1.16 4.97
N ASP A 278 -1.37 0.86 5.38
CA ASP A 278 -0.91 1.12 6.75
C ASP A 278 -0.63 2.61 6.97
N ILE A 279 -0.59 3.41 5.90
CA ILE A 279 -0.40 4.88 5.94
C ILE A 279 -1.52 5.55 6.73
N ASP A 280 -2.76 5.11 6.56
CA ASP A 280 -3.89 5.66 7.32
C ASP A 280 -3.67 5.43 8.83
N ARG A 281 -3.20 4.24 9.22
CA ARG A 281 -2.88 3.96 10.62
C ARG A 281 -1.75 4.85 11.13
N ALA A 282 -0.71 5.05 10.34
CA ALA A 282 0.40 5.93 10.69
C ALA A 282 -0.06 7.39 10.86
N MET A 283 -0.93 7.90 9.99
CA MET A 283 -1.52 9.24 10.13
C MET A 283 -2.30 9.38 11.44
N HIS A 284 -3.11 8.39 11.81
CA HIS A 284 -3.85 8.41 13.08
C HIS A 284 -2.89 8.39 14.29
N GLN A 285 -1.81 7.62 14.23
CA GLN A 285 -0.79 7.60 15.28
C GLN A 285 -0.06 8.94 15.42
N LEU A 286 0.31 9.56 14.29
CA LEU A 286 0.94 10.88 14.28
C LEU A 286 -0.02 11.95 14.82
N HIS A 287 -1.31 11.90 14.45
CA HIS A 287 -2.31 12.86 14.93
C HIS A 287 -2.61 12.69 16.43
N ALA A 288 -2.46 11.49 16.99
CA ALA A 288 -2.69 11.23 18.41
C ALA A 288 -1.53 11.72 19.31
N SER A 289 -0.45 12.25 18.74
CA SER A 289 0.70 12.72 19.51
C SER A 289 0.43 14.04 20.23
N ASP A 290 1.16 14.29 21.31
CA ASP A 290 1.07 15.50 22.13
C ASP A 290 1.75 16.73 21.50
N VAL A 291 2.47 16.53 20.39
CA VAL A 291 3.27 17.58 19.73
C VAL A 291 2.71 17.99 18.38
N SER A 292 1.77 17.22 17.82
CA SER A 292 1.18 17.48 16.51
C SER A 292 -0.16 18.20 16.64
N GLU A 293 -0.38 19.15 15.74
CA GLU A 293 -1.68 19.83 15.62
C GLU A 293 -2.51 19.22 14.50
N GLN A 294 -1.89 19.01 13.35
CA GLN A 294 -2.54 18.46 12.18
C GLN A 294 -1.58 17.55 11.40
N VAL A 295 -2.11 16.46 10.88
CA VAL A 295 -1.39 15.56 9.96
C VAL A 295 -2.25 15.39 8.72
N THR A 296 -1.63 15.60 7.56
CA THR A 296 -2.31 15.51 6.26
C THR A 296 -1.51 14.65 5.30
N LEU A 297 -2.20 13.86 4.48
CA LEU A 297 -1.60 13.20 3.33
C LEU A 297 -1.46 14.22 2.20
N ALA A 298 -0.22 14.59 1.87
CA ALA A 298 0.05 15.54 0.80
C ALA A 298 -0.05 14.88 -0.58
N SER A 299 0.51 13.67 -0.71
CA SER A 299 0.40 12.86 -1.93
C SER A 299 0.68 11.40 -1.63
N MET A 300 0.04 10.51 -2.38
CA MET A 300 0.35 9.08 -2.40
C MET A 300 0.43 8.62 -3.85
N ASP A 301 1.56 8.08 -4.24
CA ASP A 301 1.76 7.46 -5.55
C ASP A 301 1.76 5.94 -5.36
N MET A 302 0.70 5.27 -5.82
CA MET A 302 0.54 3.83 -5.67
C MET A 302 1.43 3.04 -6.63
N GLY A 303 1.77 3.62 -7.78
CA GLY A 303 2.64 3.05 -8.79
C GLY A 303 4.10 2.98 -8.37
N THR A 304 4.60 4.00 -7.67
CA THR A 304 5.97 4.00 -7.10
C THR A 304 6.01 3.52 -5.65
N GLY A 305 4.88 3.59 -4.92
CA GLY A 305 4.84 3.25 -3.50
C GLY A 305 5.40 4.35 -2.60
N VAL A 306 5.35 5.60 -3.05
CA VAL A 306 5.86 6.75 -2.31
C VAL A 306 4.70 7.49 -1.67
N ALA A 307 4.79 7.71 -0.36
CA ALA A 307 3.80 8.48 0.39
C ALA A 307 4.44 9.69 1.05
N ILE A 308 3.80 10.84 0.91
CA ILE A 308 4.24 12.10 1.50
C ILE A 308 3.16 12.59 2.45
N MET A 309 3.50 12.67 3.72
CA MET A 309 2.67 13.23 4.78
C MET A 309 3.26 14.57 5.21
N THR A 310 2.40 15.50 5.63
CA THR A 310 2.81 16.77 6.22
C THR A 310 2.21 16.87 7.60
N MET A 311 3.07 17.12 8.59
CA MET A 311 2.70 17.31 9.98
C MET A 311 2.94 18.76 10.38
N THR A 312 1.99 19.36 11.09
CA THR A 312 2.16 20.64 11.78
C THR A 312 2.32 20.39 13.27
N VAL A 313 3.07 21.28 13.91
CA VAL A 313 3.33 21.26 15.35
C VAL A 313 2.42 22.29 16.01
N GLU A 314 1.98 21.99 17.24
CA GLU A 314 1.15 22.91 18.02
C GLU A 314 1.77 24.31 18.09
N GLU A 315 0.95 25.32 17.80
CA GLU A 315 1.38 26.71 17.76
C GLU A 315 2.02 27.20 19.07
N GLY A 316 1.55 26.71 20.22
CA GLY A 316 2.15 27.02 21.53
C GLY A 316 3.62 26.60 21.63
N LEU A 317 3.96 25.43 21.09
CA LEU A 317 5.34 24.90 21.11
C LEU A 317 6.29 25.75 20.28
N TYR A 318 5.82 26.31 19.16
CA TYR A 318 6.63 27.24 18.36
C TYR A 318 7.06 28.47 19.19
N PHE A 319 6.12 29.04 19.94
CA PHE A 319 6.38 30.21 20.78
C PHE A 319 7.27 29.91 21.98
N GLU A 320 7.05 28.75 22.61
CA GLU A 320 7.90 28.24 23.69
C GLU A 320 9.35 28.10 23.22
N VAL A 321 9.59 27.37 22.13
CA VAL A 321 10.94 27.15 21.59
C VAL A 321 11.60 28.46 21.13
N LEU A 322 10.84 29.36 20.50
CA LEU A 322 11.37 30.66 20.13
C LEU A 322 11.80 31.48 21.36
N GLY A 323 11.05 31.37 22.46
CA GLY A 323 11.40 32.00 23.73
C GLY A 323 12.63 31.38 24.38
N GLU A 324 12.76 30.05 24.35
CA GLU A 324 13.95 29.31 24.82
C GLU A 324 15.21 29.75 24.08
N LEU A 325 15.16 29.81 22.74
CA LEU A 325 16.28 30.25 21.90
C LEU A 325 16.66 31.72 22.14
N ALA A 326 15.67 32.58 22.34
CA ALA A 326 15.90 34.01 22.58
C ALA A 326 16.26 34.32 24.04
N GLY A 327 16.08 33.37 24.97
CA GLY A 327 16.25 33.57 26.40
C GLY A 327 15.24 34.55 27.03
N ILE A 328 14.08 34.73 26.39
CA ILE A 328 13.01 35.65 26.81
C ILE A 328 11.64 35.04 26.55
N GLU A 329 10.65 35.42 27.35
CA GLU A 329 9.28 34.92 27.18
C GLU A 329 8.62 35.53 25.93
N ILE A 330 8.11 34.68 25.03
CA ILE A 330 7.41 35.09 23.82
C ILE A 330 6.08 34.33 23.75
N PRO A 331 5.02 34.78 24.45
CA PRO A 331 3.79 34.00 24.58
C PRO A 331 2.90 34.04 23.32
N ASP A 332 3.10 35.01 22.43
CA ASP A 332 2.25 35.20 21.27
C ASP A 332 2.96 35.90 20.10
N HIS A 333 2.22 36.01 18.98
CA HIS A 333 2.63 36.75 17.80
C HIS A 333 3.03 38.21 18.09
N ARG A 334 2.34 38.89 19.00
CA ARG A 334 2.58 40.30 19.31
C ARG A 334 3.90 40.48 20.03
N ALA A 335 4.20 39.60 20.99
CA ALA A 335 5.47 39.53 21.68
C ALA A 335 6.59 39.25 20.69
N ARG A 336 6.41 38.31 19.76
CA ARG A 336 7.39 38.02 18.69
C ARG A 336 7.76 39.27 17.90
N PHE A 337 6.78 40.04 17.43
CA PHE A 337 7.05 41.29 16.70
C PHE A 337 7.76 42.34 17.55
N ARG A 338 7.42 42.46 18.85
CA ARG A 338 8.11 43.39 19.76
C ARG A 338 9.57 42.99 19.97
N THR A 339 9.81 41.70 20.18
CA THR A 339 11.15 41.13 20.31
C THR A 339 11.99 41.41 19.07
N VAL A 340 11.50 41.10 17.87
CA VAL A 340 12.24 41.35 16.63
C VAL A 340 12.61 42.83 16.48
N ARG A 341 11.67 43.75 16.76
CA ARG A 341 11.97 45.19 16.71
C ARG A 341 13.04 45.60 17.73
N ALA A 342 12.99 45.05 18.95
CA ALA A 342 13.99 45.31 19.97
C ALA A 342 15.37 44.76 19.57
N CYS A 343 15.43 43.53 19.04
CA CYS A 343 16.66 42.91 18.55
C CYS A 343 17.27 43.69 17.39
N VAL A 344 16.47 44.16 16.43
CA VAL A 344 16.96 44.99 15.31
C VAL A 344 17.51 46.33 15.80
N ALA A 345 16.83 46.99 16.75
CA ALA A 345 17.32 48.23 17.33
C ALA A 345 18.65 48.01 18.09
N ALA A 346 18.72 46.98 18.92
CA ALA A 346 19.92 46.62 19.67
C ALA A 346 21.08 46.24 18.72
N LYS A 347 20.81 45.46 17.67
CA LYS A 347 21.80 45.10 16.65
C LYS A 347 22.30 46.32 15.90
N THR A 348 21.43 47.25 15.54
CA THR A 348 21.81 48.48 14.81
C THR A 348 22.72 49.37 15.66
N ALA A 349 22.43 49.49 16.96
CA ALA A 349 23.27 50.20 17.91
C ALA A 349 24.61 49.47 18.15
N TYR A 350 24.59 48.14 18.31
CA TYR A 350 25.80 47.35 18.45
C TYR A 350 26.69 47.43 17.20
N ASP A 351 26.13 47.26 16.00
CA ASP A 351 26.87 47.31 14.74
C ASP A 351 27.54 48.69 14.52
N HIS A 352 26.98 49.76 15.11
CA HIS A 352 27.62 51.09 15.13
C HIS A 352 28.92 51.11 15.94
N VAL A 353 28.86 50.55 17.15
CA VAL A 353 29.97 50.59 18.11
C VAL A 353 30.93 49.40 17.96
N LYS A 354 30.52 48.37 17.22
CA LYS A 354 31.21 47.08 17.09
C LYS A 354 32.69 47.23 16.77
N LYS A 355 33.03 48.00 15.74
CA LYS A 355 34.42 48.20 15.31
C LYS A 355 35.25 48.90 16.40
N GLY A 356 34.67 49.91 17.06
CA GLY A 356 35.31 50.58 18.18
C GLY A 356 35.54 49.63 19.36
N MET A 357 34.58 48.75 19.67
CA MET A 357 34.76 47.74 20.72
C MET A 357 35.84 46.71 20.36
N GLU A 358 35.88 46.24 19.12
CA GLU A 358 36.91 45.30 18.64
C GLU A 358 38.31 45.94 18.69
N ASP A 359 38.45 47.21 18.28
CA ASP A 359 39.69 47.97 18.38
C ASP A 359 40.12 48.15 19.84
N ALA A 360 39.19 48.44 20.75
CA ALA A 360 39.49 48.58 22.18
C ALA A 360 40.05 47.30 22.81
N VAL A 361 39.51 46.13 22.44
CA VAL A 361 40.02 44.84 22.94
C VAL A 361 41.41 44.53 22.38
N ASN A 362 41.67 44.84 21.11
CA ASN A 362 42.91 44.47 20.43
C ASN A 362 44.06 45.48 20.62
N LEU A 363 43.73 46.78 20.66
CA LEU A 363 44.70 47.89 20.64
C LEU A 363 44.72 48.67 21.97
N GLY A 364 43.81 48.37 22.90
CA GLY A 364 43.66 49.06 24.18
C GLY A 364 42.85 50.37 24.12
N TYR A 365 42.42 50.78 22.93
CA TYR A 365 41.52 51.92 22.72
C TYR A 365 40.71 51.73 21.43
N GLY A 366 39.51 52.31 21.38
CA GLY A 366 38.59 52.16 20.26
C GLY A 366 37.85 53.44 19.95
N MET A 367 37.64 53.73 18.67
CA MET A 367 36.97 54.95 18.22
C MET A 367 35.68 54.59 17.46
N VAL A 368 34.57 55.20 17.87
CA VAL A 368 33.28 55.08 17.19
C VAL A 368 33.07 56.35 16.35
N MET A 369 32.89 56.19 15.04
CA MET A 369 32.61 57.33 14.16
C MET A 369 31.13 57.71 14.27
N PRO A 370 30.80 58.98 14.51
CA PRO A 370 29.41 59.43 14.57
C PRO A 370 28.73 59.23 13.22
N ARG A 371 27.44 58.89 13.25
CA ARG A 371 26.66 58.76 12.01
C ARG A 371 26.15 60.13 11.56
N LEU A 372 25.85 60.24 10.26
CA LEU A 372 25.33 61.49 9.65
C LEU A 372 23.96 61.90 10.22
N ASP A 373 23.15 60.96 10.69
CA ASP A 373 21.86 61.18 11.37
C ASP A 373 22.01 61.62 12.84
N GLU A 374 23.22 61.54 13.41
CA GLU A 374 23.56 62.04 14.75
C GLU A 374 24.21 63.44 14.70
N ALA A 375 24.48 63.96 13.50
CA ALA A 375 25.07 65.28 13.31
C ALA A 375 24.05 66.39 13.61
N VAL A 376 24.19 67.05 14.76
CA VAL A 376 23.46 68.28 15.06
C VAL A 376 24.18 69.43 14.37
N PHE A 377 23.56 70.00 13.34
CA PHE A 377 24.02 71.25 12.74
C PHE A 377 23.51 72.42 13.58
N GLU A 378 24.38 73.02 14.37
CA GLU A 378 24.09 74.30 15.01
C GLU A 378 24.18 75.42 13.96
N GLU A 379 23.26 76.40 14.04
CA GLU A 379 23.35 77.58 13.18
C GLU A 379 24.61 78.38 13.54
N PRO A 380 25.40 78.82 12.55
CA PRO A 380 26.62 79.59 12.81
C PRO A 380 26.26 80.97 13.41
N GLU A 381 26.96 81.37 14.48
CA GLU A 381 26.89 82.72 15.07
C GLU A 381 27.38 83.83 14.13
#